data_AF-A0A4V2JIV6-F1
#
_entry.id   AF-A0A4V2JIV6-F1
#
_cell.length_a   1.000
_cell.length_b   1.000
_cell.length_c   1.000
_cell.angle_alpha   90.00
_cell.angle_beta   90.00
_cell.angle_gamma   90.00
#
_symmetry.space_group_name_H-M   'P 1'
#
loop_
_entity.id
_entity.type
_entity.pdbx_description
1 polymer ?
#
loop_
_entity_poly.entity_id
_entity_poly.type
_entity_poly.pdbx_seq_one_letter_code
_entity_poly.pdbx_strand_id
1 'polypeptide(L)'
;MSARDWLYRNLTGAVVDSELTSAHLDAYRAEVLREAADAIDFGKRRFPDEVRGGASWAARMLRRMAAEPGKDTRKGESTCASAPDFFQPDRTYISGRTTFRCDTISTHPTTGERRALGWEMQYDRDDEPVALDQRNYEASGWAEATPADTCGRCRHVFDPEDTSFDGLARSGNSPFCRRCVDWCHESTDAFHVCAVCRAAEGGDAV
;
A
#
# COMPACT_ATOMS: atom_id res chain seq x y z
N MET A 1 -24.12 -17.98 4.08
CA MET A 1 -22.86 -17.62 4.75
C MET A 1 -22.51 -16.22 4.26
N SER A 2 -22.39 -15.24 5.17
CA SER A 2 -22.09 -13.86 4.77
C SER A 2 -20.64 -13.72 4.29
N ALA A 3 -20.31 -12.62 3.61
CA ALA A 3 -18.93 -12.33 3.26
C ALA A 3 -18.10 -12.11 4.53
N ARG A 4 -18.73 -11.52 5.56
CA ARG A 4 -18.19 -11.40 6.91
C ARG A 4 -17.79 -12.76 7.50
N ASP A 5 -18.71 -13.72 7.54
CA ASP A 5 -18.45 -15.05 8.12
C ASP A 5 -17.34 -15.79 7.40
N TRP A 6 -17.24 -15.61 6.08
CA TRP A 6 -16.16 -16.19 5.29
C TRP A 6 -14.81 -15.57 5.65
N LEU A 7 -14.71 -14.24 5.73
CA LEU A 7 -13.46 -13.54 6.06
C LEU A 7 -12.95 -13.92 7.45
N TYR A 8 -13.82 -13.92 8.46
CA TYR A 8 -13.44 -14.30 9.82
C TYR A 8 -12.93 -15.74 9.92
N ARG A 9 -13.52 -16.66 9.15
CA ARG A 9 -13.12 -18.08 9.14
C ARG A 9 -11.77 -18.30 8.46
N ASN A 10 -11.47 -17.58 7.38
CA ASN A 10 -10.32 -17.88 6.53
C ASN A 10 -9.08 -17.04 6.84
N LEU A 11 -9.23 -15.80 7.31
CA LEU A 11 -8.10 -14.92 7.63
C LEU A 11 -7.36 -15.31 8.93
N THR A 12 -7.92 -16.21 9.75
CA THR A 12 -7.36 -16.55 11.07
C THR A 12 -6.51 -17.82 11.10
N GLY A 13 -6.23 -18.49 9.97
CA GLY A 13 -5.47 -19.74 10.04
C GLY A 13 -4.91 -20.37 8.76
N ALA A 14 -5.06 -19.77 7.57
CA ALA A 14 -4.51 -20.35 6.35
C ALA A 14 -3.98 -19.28 5.38
N VAL A 15 -3.00 -19.66 4.56
CA VAL A 15 -2.59 -18.88 3.38
C VAL A 15 -3.73 -18.98 2.36
N VAL A 16 -4.43 -17.88 2.15
CA VAL A 16 -5.54 -17.79 1.19
C VAL A 16 -5.05 -17.10 -0.07
N ASP A 17 -5.59 -17.52 -1.21
CA ASP A 17 -5.35 -16.87 -2.49
C ASP A 17 -5.72 -15.38 -2.44
N SER A 18 -4.85 -14.53 -3.01
CA SER A 18 -4.96 -13.07 -2.93
C SER A 18 -6.16 -12.54 -3.71
N GLU A 19 -6.46 -13.09 -4.89
CA GLU A 19 -7.60 -12.67 -5.71
C GLU A 19 -8.91 -13.06 -5.02
N LEU A 20 -8.98 -14.29 -4.49
CA LEU A 20 -10.12 -14.75 -3.71
C LEU A 20 -10.35 -13.88 -2.48
N THR A 21 -9.28 -13.50 -1.77
CA THR A 21 -9.35 -12.62 -0.60
C THR A 21 -9.88 -11.23 -0.97
N SER A 22 -9.40 -10.66 -2.07
CA SER A 22 -9.87 -9.36 -2.57
C SER A 22 -11.37 -9.39 -2.91
N ALA A 23 -11.81 -10.42 -3.63
CA ALA A 23 -13.23 -10.57 -3.99
C ALA A 23 -14.14 -10.67 -2.75
N HIS A 24 -13.69 -11.35 -1.70
CA HIS A 24 -14.43 -11.44 -0.44
C HIS A 24 -14.41 -10.15 0.38
N LEU A 25 -13.31 -9.39 0.35
CA LEU A 25 -13.24 -8.06 0.95
C LEU A 25 -14.20 -7.08 0.25
N ASP A 26 -14.24 -7.10 -1.08
CA ASP A 26 -15.18 -6.29 -1.86
C ASP A 26 -16.64 -6.66 -1.58
N ALA A 27 -16.94 -7.97 -1.50
CA ALA A 27 -18.27 -8.45 -1.14
C ALA A 27 -18.68 -8.02 0.28
N TYR A 28 -17.74 -8.07 1.24
CA TYR A 28 -17.98 -7.62 2.61
C TYR A 28 -18.18 -6.10 2.69
N ARG A 29 -17.37 -5.31 1.96
CA ARG A 29 -17.55 -3.86 1.82
C ARG A 29 -18.96 -3.55 1.28
N ALA A 30 -19.41 -4.25 0.26
CA ALA A 30 -20.74 -4.07 -0.31
C ALA A 30 -21.87 -4.48 0.66
N GLU A 31 -21.65 -5.49 1.51
CA GLU A 31 -22.58 -5.87 2.59
C GLU A 31 -22.70 -4.76 3.64
N VAL A 32 -21.58 -4.27 4.16
CA VAL A 32 -21.55 -3.19 5.16
C VAL A 32 -22.20 -1.90 4.64
N LEU A 33 -21.93 -1.53 3.38
CA LEU A 33 -22.54 -0.35 2.77
C LEU A 33 -24.06 -0.47 2.62
N ARG A 34 -24.58 -1.67 2.33
CA ARG A 34 -26.03 -1.91 2.28
C ARG A 34 -26.66 -1.84 3.66
N GLU A 35 -26.04 -2.48 4.66
CA GLU A 35 -26.50 -2.41 6.05
C GLU A 35 -26.55 -0.96 6.56
N ALA A 36 -25.53 -0.16 6.24
CA ALA A 36 -25.50 1.26 6.59
C ALA A 36 -26.63 2.05 5.90
N ALA A 37 -26.91 1.78 4.63
CA ALA A 37 -28.02 2.42 3.92
C ALA A 37 -29.39 2.03 4.53
N ASP A 38 -29.57 0.77 4.89
CA ASP A 38 -30.79 0.27 5.50
C ASP A 38 -30.96 0.82 6.93
N ALA A 39 -29.87 1.00 7.67
CA ALA A 39 -29.91 1.66 8.98
C ALA A 39 -30.33 3.14 8.87
N ILE A 40 -30.01 3.82 7.77
CA ILE A 40 -30.47 5.21 7.52
C ILE A 40 -31.97 5.23 7.18
N ASP A 41 -32.44 4.33 6.33
CA ASP A 41 -33.84 4.33 5.88
C ASP A 41 -34.81 3.78 6.94
N PHE A 42 -34.38 2.75 7.68
CA PHE A 42 -35.23 2.00 8.62
C PHE A 42 -34.79 2.11 10.08
N GLY A 43 -33.83 2.98 10.38
CA GLY A 43 -33.32 3.19 11.72
C GLY A 43 -34.40 3.52 12.75
N LYS A 44 -34.21 3.08 14.00
CA LYS A 44 -35.16 3.28 15.11
C LYS A 44 -35.44 4.76 15.41
N ARG A 45 -34.51 5.65 15.07
CA ARG A 45 -34.67 7.11 15.17
C ARG A 45 -35.00 7.66 13.80
N ARG A 46 -36.19 8.26 13.66
CA ARG A 46 -36.49 9.09 12.50
C ARG A 46 -35.62 10.33 12.53
N PHE A 47 -35.03 10.65 11.39
CA PHE A 47 -34.38 11.93 11.17
C PHE A 47 -35.42 13.07 11.23
N PRO A 48 -35.08 14.22 11.83
CA PRO A 48 -35.85 15.46 11.71
C PRO A 48 -36.15 15.78 10.24
N ASP A 49 -37.27 16.45 9.97
CA ASP A 49 -37.73 16.70 8.61
C ASP A 49 -36.69 17.52 7.81
N GLU A 50 -35.95 18.40 8.48
CA GLU A 50 -34.93 19.28 7.89
C GLU A 50 -33.75 18.51 7.26
N VAL A 51 -33.43 17.32 7.80
CA VAL A 51 -32.30 16.50 7.33
C VAL A 51 -32.73 15.23 6.61
N ARG A 52 -34.03 14.92 6.55
CA ARG A 52 -34.56 13.70 5.92
C ARG A 52 -34.16 13.59 4.45
N GLY A 53 -34.18 14.69 3.70
CA GLY A 53 -33.76 14.71 2.31
C GLY A 53 -32.28 14.35 2.12
N GLY A 54 -31.41 14.85 3.00
CA GLY A 54 -29.98 14.52 3.02
C GLY A 54 -29.72 13.06 3.40
N ALA A 55 -30.44 12.55 4.40
CA ALA A 55 -30.34 11.16 4.84
C ALA A 55 -30.71 10.18 3.71
N SER A 56 -31.84 10.40 3.02
CA SER A 56 -32.25 9.55 1.89
C SER A 56 -31.24 9.61 0.73
N TRP A 57 -30.64 10.78 0.47
CA TRP A 57 -29.57 10.90 -0.53
C TRP A 57 -28.34 10.08 -0.14
N ALA A 58 -27.92 10.14 1.14
CA ALA A 58 -26.79 9.36 1.64
C ALA A 58 -27.03 7.86 1.53
N ALA A 59 -28.21 7.36 1.91
CA ALA A 59 -28.59 5.95 1.75
C ALA A 59 -28.50 5.50 0.28
N ARG A 60 -28.97 6.34 -0.65
CA ARG A 60 -28.86 6.07 -2.09
C ARG A 60 -27.41 6.02 -2.56
N MET A 61 -26.54 6.90 -2.06
CA MET A 61 -25.12 6.91 -2.40
C MET A 61 -24.40 5.66 -1.88
N LEU A 62 -24.69 5.24 -0.64
CA LEU A 62 -24.16 4.00 -0.06
C LEU A 62 -24.56 2.76 -0.88
N ARG A 63 -25.83 2.67 -1.30
CA ARG A 63 -26.29 1.58 -2.18
C ARG A 63 -25.60 1.60 -3.54
N ARG A 64 -25.33 2.78 -4.09
CA ARG A 64 -24.58 2.90 -5.35
C ARG A 64 -23.16 2.38 -5.20
N MET A 65 -22.45 2.79 -4.15
CA MET A 65 -21.10 2.29 -3.87
C MET A 65 -21.08 0.78 -3.64
N ALA A 66 -22.11 0.22 -3.00
CA ALA A 66 -22.25 -1.23 -2.82
C ALA A 66 -22.47 -2.00 -4.14
N ALA A 67 -23.11 -1.38 -5.13
CA ALA A 67 -23.41 -1.99 -6.43
C ALA A 67 -22.24 -1.91 -7.42
N GLU A 68 -21.26 -1.05 -7.16
CA GLU A 68 -20.10 -0.82 -8.02
C GLU A 68 -18.77 -1.14 -7.29
N PRO A 69 -18.58 -2.37 -6.78
CA PRO A 69 -17.33 -2.75 -6.13
C PRO A 69 -16.16 -2.62 -7.13
N GLY A 70 -15.06 -2.01 -6.70
CA GLY A 70 -13.87 -1.78 -7.53
C GLY A 70 -13.92 -0.57 -8.48
N LYS A 71 -15.02 0.21 -8.52
CA LYS A 71 -15.04 1.52 -9.18
C LYS A 71 -14.74 2.64 -8.19
N ASP A 72 -13.66 2.51 -7.42
CA ASP A 72 -13.17 3.66 -6.67
C ASP A 72 -12.59 4.68 -7.65
N THR A 73 -13.26 5.82 -7.71
CA THR A 73 -12.87 7.07 -8.36
C THR A 73 -12.80 7.07 -9.88
N ARG A 74 -13.11 8.24 -10.42
CA ARG A 74 -13.17 8.54 -11.84
C ARG A 74 -11.83 8.20 -12.49
N LYS A 75 -11.84 7.24 -13.42
CA LYS A 75 -10.71 6.90 -14.29
C LYS A 75 -10.22 8.19 -14.99
N GLY A 76 -9.14 8.81 -14.50
CA GLY A 76 -8.46 9.90 -15.20
C GLY A 76 -8.22 11.21 -14.45
N GLU A 77 -8.66 11.40 -13.21
CA GLU A 77 -8.17 12.53 -12.38
C GLU A 77 -6.91 12.09 -11.61
N SER A 78 -5.89 11.72 -12.38
CA SER A 78 -4.52 11.80 -11.89
C SER A 78 -4.16 13.28 -11.95
N THR A 79 -4.53 14.02 -10.90
CA THR A 79 -3.99 15.35 -10.64
C THR A 79 -2.49 15.26 -10.82
N CYS A 80 -1.93 16.03 -11.77
CA CYS A 80 -0.50 16.21 -11.91
C CYS A 80 0.07 16.40 -10.51
N ALA A 81 0.87 15.42 -10.08
CA ALA A 81 1.19 15.20 -8.68
C ALA A 81 2.02 16.38 -8.17
N SER A 82 1.36 17.35 -7.54
CA SER A 82 2.01 18.14 -6.51
C SER A 82 2.70 17.15 -5.57
N ALA A 83 3.94 17.45 -5.18
CA ALA A 83 4.63 16.65 -4.19
C ALA A 83 3.67 16.37 -3.03
N PRO A 84 3.51 15.11 -2.61
CA PRO A 84 2.52 14.77 -1.61
C PRO A 84 2.81 15.56 -0.32
N ASP A 85 1.74 16.06 0.30
CA ASP A 85 1.80 16.84 1.53
C ASP A 85 2.15 15.99 2.77
N PHE A 86 2.16 14.66 2.60
CA PHE A 86 2.42 13.66 3.62
C PHE A 86 2.83 12.32 2.98
N PHE A 87 3.22 11.34 3.80
CA PHE A 87 3.42 9.96 3.34
C PHE A 87 2.19 9.42 2.60
N GLN A 88 2.42 8.49 1.67
CA GLN A 88 1.40 7.80 0.88
C GLN A 88 1.52 6.29 1.11
N PRO A 89 0.41 5.54 1.19
CA PRO A 89 0.45 4.09 1.28
C PRO A 89 1.19 3.47 0.10
N ASP A 90 1.84 2.33 0.35
CA ASP A 90 2.64 1.57 -0.61
C ASP A 90 3.81 2.33 -1.23
N ARG A 91 4.29 3.38 -0.56
CA ARG A 91 5.47 4.15 -0.96
C ARG A 91 6.61 3.99 0.04
N THR A 92 7.82 4.08 -0.49
CA THR A 92 9.06 4.03 0.28
C THR A 92 9.66 5.43 0.30
N TYR A 93 10.12 5.86 1.46
CA TYR A 93 10.71 7.16 1.70
C TYR A 93 12.12 6.99 2.25
N ILE A 94 13.02 7.91 1.91
CA ILE A 94 14.42 7.91 2.33
C ILE A 94 14.71 9.22 3.06
N SER A 95 15.38 9.14 4.21
CA SER A 95 15.88 10.27 5.00
C SER A 95 17.25 9.92 5.57
N GLY A 96 18.32 10.34 4.89
CA GLY A 96 19.68 9.94 5.24
C GLY A 96 19.88 8.43 5.07
N ARG A 97 20.25 7.74 6.15
CA ARG A 97 20.43 6.27 6.17
C ARG A 97 19.17 5.49 6.57
N THR A 98 18.09 6.21 6.83
CA THR A 98 16.83 5.61 7.27
C THR A 98 15.89 5.51 6.09
N THR A 99 15.26 4.35 5.95
CA THR A 99 14.20 4.13 4.98
C THR A 99 12.89 3.85 5.71
N PHE A 100 11.78 4.38 5.21
CA PHE A 100 10.45 4.09 5.72
C PHE A 100 9.54 3.57 4.61
N ARG A 101 9.01 2.36 4.74
CA ARG A 101 7.95 1.84 3.87
C ARG A 101 6.61 2.10 4.53
N CYS A 102 5.81 2.99 3.95
CA CYS A 102 4.47 3.31 4.44
C CYS A 102 3.49 2.24 3.97
N ASP A 103 2.96 1.43 4.88
CA ASP A 103 1.96 0.39 4.55
C ASP A 103 0.55 0.98 4.58
N THR A 104 0.25 1.90 5.50
CA THR A 104 -1.08 2.53 5.60
C THR A 104 -1.04 3.89 6.29
N ILE A 105 -2.14 4.64 6.23
CA ILE A 105 -2.33 5.89 6.95
C ILE A 105 -3.58 5.78 7.81
N SER A 106 -3.43 6.08 9.10
CA SER A 106 -4.54 6.19 10.04
C SER A 106 -4.78 7.66 10.39
N THR A 107 -6.02 7.98 10.75
CA THR A 107 -6.39 9.32 11.24
C THR A 107 -7.02 9.18 12.63
N HIS A 108 -6.49 9.92 13.59
CA HIS A 108 -7.02 9.90 14.95
C HIS A 108 -8.46 10.47 14.98
N PRO A 109 -9.44 9.75 15.55
CA PRO A 109 -10.86 10.06 15.34
C PRO A 109 -11.31 11.38 15.96
N THR A 110 -10.62 11.88 16.98
CA THR A 110 -11.00 13.10 17.70
C THR A 110 -10.20 14.32 17.24
N THR A 111 -8.93 14.14 16.88
CA THR A 111 -8.00 15.25 16.60
C THR A 111 -7.78 15.44 15.11
N GLY A 112 -8.13 14.47 14.28
CA GLY A 112 -7.83 14.49 12.84
C GLY A 112 -6.35 14.31 12.52
N GLU A 113 -5.50 14.00 13.52
CA GLU A 113 -4.06 13.79 13.31
C GLU A 113 -3.81 12.57 12.44
N ARG A 114 -3.09 12.75 11.32
CA ARG A 114 -2.69 11.67 10.42
C ARG A 114 -1.40 11.01 10.92
N ARG A 115 -1.35 9.68 10.86
CA ARG A 115 -0.16 8.88 11.14
C ARG A 115 0.06 7.85 10.05
N ALA A 116 1.24 7.87 9.47
CA ALA A 116 1.71 6.83 8.57
C ALA A 116 2.22 5.65 9.40
N LEU A 117 1.71 4.46 9.12
CA LEU A 117 2.09 3.21 9.77
C LEU A 117 2.88 2.37 8.77
N GLY A 118 4.00 1.82 9.21
CA GLY A 118 4.88 1.09 8.31
C GLY A 118 6.12 0.55 9.01
N TRP A 119 7.15 0.30 8.20
CA TRP A 119 8.41 -0.29 8.66
C TRP A 119 9.55 0.69 8.43
N GLU A 120 10.26 1.01 9.50
CA GLU A 120 11.54 1.70 9.43
C GLU A 120 12.65 0.68 9.26
N MET A 121 13.47 0.87 8.23
CA MET A 121 14.65 0.06 7.95
C MET A 121 15.87 0.94 8.18
N GLN A 122 16.72 0.55 9.13
CA GLN A 122 18.03 1.14 9.36
C GLN A 122 19.09 0.09 9.01
N TYR A 123 20.23 0.53 8.45
CA TYR A 123 21.25 -0.38 7.91
C TYR A 123 21.82 -1.40 8.92
N ASP A 124 21.78 -1.05 10.21
CA ASP A 124 22.38 -1.81 11.32
C ASP A 124 21.34 -2.39 12.29
N ARG A 125 20.05 -2.32 11.96
CA ARG A 125 18.96 -2.79 12.83
C ARG A 125 17.95 -3.61 12.06
N ASP A 126 17.26 -4.48 12.80
CA ASP A 126 16.08 -5.17 12.29
C ASP A 126 14.99 -4.15 11.93
N ASP A 127 14.14 -4.52 10.98
CA ASP A 127 13.00 -3.70 10.57
C ASP A 127 12.06 -3.48 11.77
N GLU A 128 11.86 -2.22 12.17
CA GLU A 128 11.00 -1.88 13.30
C GLU A 128 9.68 -1.27 12.81
N PRO A 129 8.52 -1.71 13.34
CA PRO A 129 7.25 -1.08 13.03
C PRO A 129 7.21 0.32 13.66
N VAL A 130 6.96 1.34 12.85
CA VAL A 130 6.93 2.74 13.28
C VAL A 130 5.62 3.42 12.89
N ALA A 131 5.21 4.40 13.68
CA ALA A 131 4.14 5.33 13.37
C ALA A 131 4.73 6.74 13.26
N LEU A 132 4.79 7.28 12.05
CA LEU A 132 5.31 8.63 11.77
C LEU A 132 4.16 9.62 11.57
N ASP A 133 4.22 10.75 12.24
CA ASP A 133 3.24 11.82 12.11
C ASP A 133 3.67 12.89 11.08
N GLN A 134 2.81 13.90 10.86
CA GLN A 134 3.09 15.03 9.96
C GLN A 134 4.40 15.76 10.33
N ARG A 135 4.70 15.88 11.61
CA ARG A 135 5.91 16.56 12.08
C ARG A 135 7.15 15.75 11.75
N ASN A 136 7.11 14.43 11.85
CA ASN A 136 8.19 13.57 11.38
C ASN A 136 8.45 13.74 9.87
N TYR A 137 7.39 13.82 9.06
CA TYR A 137 7.50 14.04 7.61
C TYR A 137 8.24 15.35 7.31
N GLU A 138 7.80 16.45 7.93
CA GLU A 138 8.33 17.80 7.68
C GLU A 138 9.74 18.01 8.25
N ALA A 139 10.05 17.43 9.41
CA ALA A 139 11.32 17.67 10.11
C ALA A 139 12.49 16.85 9.55
N SER A 140 12.22 15.65 9.03
CA SER A 140 13.27 14.70 8.64
C SER A 140 13.69 14.84 7.16
N GLY A 141 12.98 15.64 6.36
CA GLY A 141 13.34 15.84 4.95
C GLY A 141 13.18 14.58 4.10
N TRP A 142 12.15 13.78 4.39
CA TRP A 142 11.84 12.55 3.66
C TRP A 142 11.64 12.82 2.17
N ALA A 143 12.33 12.06 1.33
CA ALA A 143 12.11 12.03 -0.12
C ALA A 143 11.51 10.68 -0.52
N GLU A 144 10.56 10.67 -1.46
CA GLU A 144 10.06 9.41 -2.04
C GLU A 144 11.21 8.72 -2.79
N ALA A 145 11.44 7.44 -2.48
CA ALA A 145 12.42 6.61 -3.18
C ALA A 145 11.97 6.41 -4.63
N THR A 146 12.84 6.71 -5.58
CA THR A 146 12.56 6.42 -6.99
C THR A 146 12.86 4.95 -7.29
N PRO A 147 12.34 4.40 -8.41
CA PRO A 147 12.75 3.07 -8.87
C PRO A 147 14.26 2.94 -9.06
N ALA A 148 14.95 4.04 -9.37
CA ALA A 148 16.40 4.06 -9.50
C ALA A 148 17.12 3.94 -8.15
N ASP A 149 16.46 4.24 -7.03
CA ASP A 149 17.03 4.18 -5.68
C ASP A 149 16.83 2.81 -5.02
N THR A 150 16.09 1.89 -5.64
CA THR A 150 15.73 0.61 -5.03
C THR A 150 16.02 -0.57 -5.96
N CYS A 151 16.32 -1.73 -5.35
CA CYS A 151 16.45 -2.98 -6.07
C CYS A 151 15.11 -3.40 -6.66
N GLY A 152 15.05 -3.57 -7.99
CA GLY A 152 13.84 -3.96 -8.71
C GLY A 152 13.27 -5.33 -8.31
N ARG A 153 14.04 -6.17 -7.62
CA ARG A 153 13.61 -7.49 -7.12
C ARG A 153 13.17 -7.47 -5.67
N CYS A 154 14.07 -7.13 -4.76
CA CYS A 154 13.80 -7.18 -3.31
C CYS A 154 13.34 -5.85 -2.71
N ARG A 155 13.28 -4.77 -3.51
CA ARG A 155 12.93 -3.41 -3.08
C ARG A 155 13.84 -2.79 -2.03
N HIS A 156 14.98 -3.41 -1.73
CA HIS A 156 16.02 -2.84 -0.88
C HIS A 156 16.54 -1.53 -1.46
N VAL A 157 16.68 -0.49 -0.64
CA VAL A 157 17.18 0.82 -1.07
C VAL A 157 18.70 0.75 -1.22
N PHE A 158 19.23 1.31 -2.29
CA PHE A 158 20.67 1.41 -2.49
C PHE A 158 21.23 2.57 -1.68
N ASP A 159 22.11 2.27 -0.73
CA ASP A 159 22.96 3.30 -0.12
C ASP A 159 24.19 3.55 -1.02
N PRO A 160 24.37 4.76 -1.56
CA PRO A 160 25.55 5.08 -2.37
C PRO A 160 26.86 5.09 -1.57
N GLU A 161 26.80 5.18 -0.24
CA GLU A 161 27.95 5.10 0.67
C GLU A 161 28.24 3.66 1.10
N ASP A 162 27.40 2.69 0.74
CA ASP A 162 27.59 1.31 1.14
C ASP A 162 28.76 0.66 0.39
N THR A 163 29.87 0.55 1.12
CA THR A 163 31.08 -0.17 0.67
C THR A 163 31.14 -1.61 1.16
N SER A 164 30.11 -2.09 1.85
CA SER A 164 30.10 -3.46 2.37
C SER A 164 29.98 -4.49 1.23
N PHE A 165 30.43 -5.71 1.51
CA PHE A 165 30.41 -6.83 0.56
C PHE A 165 29.33 -7.86 0.92
N ASP A 166 28.23 -7.42 1.54
CA ASP A 166 27.10 -8.27 1.94
C ASP A 166 26.11 -8.57 0.79
N GLY A 167 26.32 -7.91 -0.36
CA GLY A 167 25.53 -8.06 -1.58
C GLY A 167 24.32 -7.12 -1.68
N LEU A 168 24.12 -6.20 -0.74
CA LEU A 168 23.01 -5.23 -0.77
C LEU A 168 23.28 -4.04 -1.70
N ALA A 169 24.56 -3.69 -1.90
CA ALA A 169 24.98 -2.69 -2.87
C ALA A 169 24.51 -3.01 -4.31
N ARG A 170 24.38 -1.95 -5.13
CA ARG A 170 23.98 -2.08 -6.55
C ARG A 170 24.99 -2.91 -7.35
N SER A 171 24.48 -3.76 -8.24
CA SER A 171 25.31 -4.52 -9.19
C SER A 171 25.58 -3.69 -10.44
N GLY A 172 26.71 -2.97 -10.44
CA GLY A 172 27.08 -2.06 -11.53
C GLY A 172 26.00 -0.99 -11.77
N ASN A 173 25.60 -0.82 -13.03
CA ASN A 173 24.51 0.09 -13.43
C ASN A 173 23.13 -0.59 -13.48
N SER A 174 23.01 -1.84 -13.02
CA SER A 174 21.74 -2.55 -13.05
C SER A 174 20.76 -2.00 -12.01
N PRO A 175 19.44 -2.20 -12.19
CA PRO A 175 18.45 -1.85 -11.18
C PRO A 175 18.38 -2.90 -10.05
N PHE A 176 19.37 -3.77 -9.88
CA PHE A 176 19.34 -4.86 -8.88
C PHE A 176 20.56 -4.82 -7.95
N CYS A 177 20.36 -5.28 -6.71
CA CYS A 177 21.48 -5.51 -5.80
C CYS A 177 22.30 -6.74 -6.22
N ARG A 178 23.57 -6.77 -5.83
CA ARG A 178 24.51 -7.87 -6.14
C ARG A 178 23.95 -9.22 -5.71
N ARG A 179 23.40 -9.32 -4.49
CA ARG A 179 22.78 -10.54 -3.96
C ARG A 179 21.64 -11.07 -4.85
N CYS A 180 20.81 -10.19 -5.41
CA CYS A 180 19.72 -10.60 -6.29
C CYS A 180 20.23 -11.09 -7.66
N VAL A 181 21.34 -10.52 -8.15
CA VAL A 181 22.01 -10.92 -9.38
C VAL A 181 22.76 -12.24 -9.18
N ASP A 182 23.50 -12.37 -8.08
CA ASP A 182 24.23 -13.60 -7.73
C ASP A 182 23.25 -14.77 -7.58
N TRP A 183 22.15 -14.57 -6.86
CA TRP A 183 21.09 -15.59 -6.75
C TRP A 183 20.45 -15.94 -8.10
N CYS A 184 20.40 -14.98 -9.05
CA CYS A 184 19.95 -15.27 -10.40
C CYS A 184 20.95 -16.15 -11.15
N HIS A 185 22.25 -15.86 -11.07
CA HIS A 185 23.30 -16.62 -11.74
C HIS A 185 23.52 -18.02 -11.14
N GLU A 186 23.26 -18.18 -9.83
CA GLU A 186 23.36 -19.46 -9.13
C GLU A 186 22.15 -20.37 -9.35
N SER A 187 21.09 -19.89 -10.01
CA SER A 187 19.92 -20.72 -10.31
C SER A 187 20.30 -21.84 -11.28
N THR A 188 20.09 -23.09 -10.87
CA THR A 188 20.32 -24.30 -11.69
C THR A 188 19.15 -24.65 -12.60
N ASP A 189 18.02 -23.92 -12.48
CA ASP A 189 16.85 -24.11 -13.32
C ASP A 189 17.08 -23.46 -14.70
N ALA A 190 17.18 -24.31 -15.73
CA ALA A 190 17.39 -23.92 -17.11
C ALA A 190 16.26 -23.05 -17.69
N PHE A 191 15.10 -23.01 -17.05
CA PHE A 191 13.95 -22.19 -17.44
C PHE A 191 13.64 -21.10 -16.41
N HIS A 192 14.60 -20.72 -15.56
CA HIS A 192 14.37 -19.70 -14.54
C HIS A 192 14.10 -18.33 -15.17
N VAL A 193 12.90 -17.81 -14.96
CA VAL A 193 12.49 -16.46 -15.39
C VAL A 193 12.26 -15.60 -14.15
N CYS A 194 13.18 -14.67 -13.87
CA CYS A 194 13.00 -13.67 -12.81
C CYS A 194 13.13 -12.24 -13.32
N ALA A 195 12.88 -11.27 -12.43
CA ALA A 195 13.01 -9.84 -12.73
C ALA A 195 14.40 -9.49 -13.28
N VAL A 196 15.47 -10.14 -12.79
CA VAL A 196 16.85 -9.93 -13.27
C VAL A 196 17.01 -10.44 -14.70
N CYS A 197 16.58 -11.67 -15.00
CA CYS A 197 16.62 -12.22 -16.38
C CYS A 197 15.86 -11.32 -17.36
N ARG A 198 14.62 -10.94 -17.00
CA ARG A 198 13.74 -10.13 -17.86
C ARG A 198 14.32 -8.74 -18.17
N ALA A 199 14.99 -8.12 -17.20
CA ALA A 199 15.63 -6.83 -17.40
C ALA A 199 16.87 -6.92 -18.31
N ALA A 200 17.59 -8.06 -18.30
CA ALA A 200 18.72 -8.27 -19.19
C ALA A 200 18.30 -8.48 -20.65
N GLU A 201 17.10 -9.02 -20.88
CA GLU A 201 16.53 -9.27 -22.22
C GLU A 201 16.06 -7.99 -22.93
N GLY A 202 15.80 -6.90 -22.19
CA GLY A 202 15.33 -5.62 -22.71
C GLY A 202 16.35 -4.50 -22.52
N GLY A 203 17.26 -4.34 -23.49
CA GLY A 203 18.06 -3.12 -23.61
C GLY A 203 17.16 -1.89 -23.71
N ASP A 204 17.44 -0.89 -22.87
CA ASP A 204 16.72 0.38 -22.70
C ASP A 204 15.23 0.26 -22.34
N ALA A 205 14.96 0.17 -21.03
CA ALA A 205 13.68 0.57 -20.47
C ALA A 205 13.57 2.11 -20.54
N VAL A 206 12.77 2.60 -21.49
CA VAL A 206 12.22 3.96 -21.51
C VAL A 206 11.19 4.12 -20.40
#